data_AF-A0A1I7SHE6-F1
#
_entry.id   AF-A0A1I7SHE6-F1
#
_cell.length_a   1.000
_cell.length_b   1.000
_cell.length_c   1.000
_cell.angle_alpha   90.00
_cell.angle_beta   90.00
_cell.angle_gamma   90.00
#
_symmetry.space_group_name_H-M   'P 1'
#
loop_
_entity.id
_entity.type
_entity.pdbx_description
1 polymer ?
#
loop_
_entity_poly.entity_id
_entity_poly.type
_entity_poly.pdbx_seq_one_letter_code
_entity_poly.pdbx_strand_id
1 'polypeptide(L)'
;MNNHDSLFNNNNQSTTVLVDEDSPDSFEFQNWQSRHVLNWLKGLDDAIGPFIRLFAQKHIDGWELSGLDNDRLRRLGVNKEKLRCKIVSSIDLLYYYQEDIDAENAQKLALKVTVCVQNLLNAVQIATPVILSPNQSSKSLVVLNSVLLYVADLHEDVAKLIFWLDRHPFNEKKWFTEIRDRLALLINEIVDCINDPNNPKFFSVPQLLVEVRAL
;
A
#
# COMPACT_ATOMS: atom_id res chain seq x y z
N MET A 1 -18.40 41.76 50.21
CA MET A 1 -19.09 41.22 49.01
C MET A 1 -18.02 41.12 47.94
N ASN A 2 -17.28 40.02 47.98
CA ASN A 2 -17.48 38.84 47.12
C ASN A 2 -17.00 39.16 45.71
N ASN A 3 -15.80 38.68 45.34
CA ASN A 3 -15.59 37.43 44.57
C ASN A 3 -16.08 37.64 43.12
N HIS A 4 -15.32 37.56 42.04
CA HIS A 4 -14.19 36.74 41.58
C HIS A 4 -13.64 37.51 40.34
N ASP A 5 -12.45 37.35 39.76
CA ASP A 5 -11.21 36.65 40.05
C ASP A 5 -10.18 37.25 39.08
N SER A 6 -9.00 37.52 39.60
CA SER A 6 -7.76 37.70 38.85
C SER A 6 -7.49 36.49 37.96
N LEU A 7 -6.89 36.68 36.77
CA LEU A 7 -5.89 35.80 36.14
C LEU A 7 -5.58 36.24 34.70
N PHE A 8 -4.74 37.27 34.57
CA PHE A 8 -3.77 37.32 33.46
C PHE A 8 -2.41 37.52 34.10
N ASN A 9 -1.85 36.43 34.63
CA ASN A 9 -0.45 36.37 34.95
C ASN A 9 0.10 35.00 34.53
N ASN A 10 1.31 35.08 33.96
CA ASN A 10 2.08 34.01 33.36
C ASN A 10 2.09 32.72 34.21
N ASN A 11 1.84 31.60 33.54
CA ASN A 11 2.61 30.40 33.79
C ASN A 11 2.73 29.59 32.51
N ASN A 12 3.97 29.50 32.06
CA ASN A 12 4.50 28.36 31.33
C ASN A 12 3.96 27.07 31.94
N GLN A 13 3.21 26.31 31.16
CA GLN A 13 3.25 24.85 31.22
C GLN A 13 2.78 24.31 29.88
N SER A 14 3.78 23.98 29.06
CA SER A 14 3.82 22.82 28.19
C SER A 14 2.48 22.17 27.87
N THR A 15 1.97 22.49 26.69
CA THR A 15 1.49 21.43 25.81
C THR A 15 2.06 21.72 24.43
N THR A 16 3.39 21.65 24.35
CA THR A 16 4.00 21.07 23.16
C THR A 16 3.28 19.74 22.97
N VAL A 17 2.34 19.73 22.03
CA VAL A 17 2.07 18.51 21.29
C VAL A 17 3.46 18.02 20.92
N LEU A 18 3.86 16.88 21.49
CA LEU A 18 4.99 16.13 20.98
C LEU A 18 4.53 15.71 19.58
N VAL A 19 4.63 16.64 18.64
CA VAL A 19 4.97 16.29 17.27
C VAL A 19 6.28 15.56 17.49
N ASP A 20 6.27 14.24 17.32
CA ASP A 20 7.50 13.49 17.21
C ASP A 20 8.27 14.14 16.04
N GLU A 21 9.12 15.13 16.35
CA GLU A 21 10.15 15.70 15.46
C GLU A 21 11.15 14.62 14.99
N ASP A 22 10.93 13.38 15.42
CA ASP A 22 11.76 12.22 15.22
C ASP A 22 11.16 11.21 14.23
N SER A 23 10.05 11.52 13.55
CA SER A 23 9.74 10.82 12.31
C SER A 23 10.71 11.30 11.23
N PRO A 24 11.38 10.42 10.48
CA PRO A 24 12.18 10.87 9.35
C PRO A 24 11.23 11.59 8.38
N ASP A 25 11.30 12.92 8.32
CA ASP A 25 10.58 13.80 7.39
C ASP A 25 11.05 13.61 5.93
N SER A 26 11.52 12.41 5.61
CA SER A 26 12.06 12.04 4.32
C SER A 26 11.80 10.57 4.09
N PHE A 27 10.98 10.28 3.09
CA PHE A 27 10.77 8.93 2.57
C PHE A 27 12.07 8.28 2.07
N GLU A 28 13.09 9.10 1.82
CA GLU A 28 14.40 8.70 1.34
C GLU A 28 15.37 8.41 2.49
N PHE A 29 16.00 7.24 2.49
CA PHE A 29 16.92 6.86 3.56
C PHE A 29 18.23 7.66 3.53
N GLN A 30 18.54 8.32 2.42
CA GLN A 30 19.71 9.20 2.29
C GLN A 30 19.64 10.41 3.25
N ASN A 31 18.43 10.81 3.66
CA ASN A 31 18.24 11.93 4.60
C ASN A 31 18.26 11.49 6.07
N TRP A 32 18.53 10.21 6.34
CA TRP A 32 18.62 9.71 7.70
C TRP A 32 19.75 10.37 8.48
N GLN A 33 19.42 11.00 9.61
CA GLN A 33 20.45 11.34 10.59
C GLN A 33 21.18 10.08 11.11
N SER A 34 22.41 10.24 11.61
CA SER A 34 23.22 9.11 12.09
C SER A 34 22.50 8.24 13.13
N ARG A 35 21.63 8.83 13.97
CA ARG A 35 20.82 8.06 14.94
C ARG A 35 19.88 7.05 14.29
N HIS A 36 19.27 7.39 13.16
CA HIS A 36 18.37 6.50 12.41
C HIS A 36 19.16 5.35 11.79
N VAL A 37 20.33 5.65 11.21
CA VAL A 37 21.26 4.64 10.67
C VAL A 37 21.67 3.64 11.75
N LEU A 38 22.02 4.13 12.95
CA LEU A 38 22.41 3.26 14.06
C LEU A 38 21.25 2.38 14.56
N ASN A 39 20.03 2.90 14.55
CA ASN A 39 18.84 2.13 14.94
C ASN A 39 18.49 1.08 13.87
N TRP A 40 18.60 1.42 12.60
CA TRP A 40 18.44 0.46 11.50
C TRP A 40 19.50 -0.66 11.57
N LEU A 41 20.78 -0.33 11.79
CA LEU A 41 21.86 -1.31 11.94
C LEU A 41 21.64 -2.28 13.10
N LYS A 42 21.04 -1.83 14.22
CA LYS A 42 20.67 -2.71 15.35
C LYS A 42 19.65 -3.78 14.94
N GLY A 43 18.73 -3.45 14.02
CA GLY A 43 17.69 -4.37 13.56
C GLY A 43 18.17 -5.40 12.54
N LEU A 44 19.41 -5.29 12.04
CA LEU A 44 19.88 -6.12 10.91
C LEU A 44 20.34 -7.53 11.31
N ASP A 45 21.11 -7.63 12.39
CA ASP A 45 21.66 -8.88 12.94
C ASP A 45 22.33 -8.60 14.28
N ASP A 46 22.19 -9.51 15.25
CA ASP A 46 22.89 -9.43 16.54
C ASP A 46 24.43 -9.40 16.35
N ALA A 47 24.95 -10.03 15.30
CA ALA A 47 26.37 -10.05 14.97
C ALA A 47 26.92 -8.69 14.51
N ILE A 48 26.06 -7.72 14.19
CA ILE A 48 26.44 -6.35 13.80
C ILE A 48 26.57 -5.44 15.02
N GLY A 49 25.99 -5.84 16.16
CA GLY A 49 26.04 -5.12 17.44
C GLY A 49 27.40 -4.50 17.79
N PRO A 50 28.51 -5.27 17.72
CA PRO A 50 29.85 -4.75 18.03
C PRO A 50 30.33 -3.60 17.13
N PHE A 51 29.81 -3.49 15.90
CA PHE A 51 30.23 -2.48 14.92
C PHE A 51 29.42 -1.19 15.04
N ILE A 52 28.26 -1.19 15.71
CA ILE A 52 27.42 0.01 15.87
C ILE A 52 28.21 1.20 16.43
N ARG A 53 29.09 0.96 17.41
CA ARG A 53 29.94 2.01 17.99
C ARG A 53 30.91 2.63 16.98
N LEU A 54 31.40 1.84 16.02
CA LEU A 54 32.30 2.33 14.96
C LEU A 54 31.55 3.25 14.00
N PHE A 55 30.33 2.87 13.61
CA PHE A 55 29.46 3.70 12.77
C PHE A 55 29.06 5.00 13.49
N ALA A 56 28.81 4.92 14.80
CA ALA A 56 28.48 6.08 15.62
C ALA A 56 29.66 7.07 15.70
N GLN A 57 30.87 6.57 15.95
CA GLN A 57 32.08 7.40 16.02
C GLN A 57 32.41 8.07 14.68
N LYS A 58 32.07 7.43 13.57
CA LYS A 58 32.26 7.96 12.22
C LYS A 58 31.10 8.85 11.76
N HIS A 59 30.07 9.03 12.60
CA HIS A 59 28.89 9.82 12.29
C HIS A 59 28.26 9.46 10.94
N ILE A 60 28.20 8.15 10.63
CA ILE A 60 27.61 7.68 9.37
C ILE A 60 26.12 8.05 9.37
N ASP A 61 25.74 8.96 8.48
CA ASP A 61 24.38 9.35 8.17
C ASP A 61 23.85 8.58 6.95
N GLY A 62 22.62 8.87 6.53
CA GLY A 62 21.94 8.22 5.42
C GLY A 62 22.68 8.38 4.10
N TRP A 63 23.29 9.54 3.89
CA TRP A 63 24.08 9.83 2.70
C TRP A 63 25.35 8.99 2.68
N GLU A 64 26.11 8.94 3.79
CA GLU A 64 27.28 8.08 3.88
C GLU A 64 26.92 6.59 3.83
N LEU A 65 25.78 6.19 4.40
CA LEU A 65 25.24 4.83 4.33
C LEU A 65 24.99 4.42 2.87
N SER A 66 24.40 5.31 2.08
CA SER A 66 24.05 5.09 0.67
C SER A 66 25.25 4.76 -0.22
N GLY A 67 26.44 5.22 0.16
CA GLY A 67 27.70 4.98 -0.53
C GLY A 67 28.56 3.88 0.07
N LEU A 68 28.08 3.09 1.03
CA LEU A 68 28.86 1.99 1.60
C LEU A 68 28.92 0.80 0.66
N ASP A 69 30.13 0.51 0.18
CA ASP A 69 30.48 -0.71 -0.52
C ASP A 69 31.33 -1.66 0.36
N ASN A 70 31.65 -2.85 -0.17
CA ASN A 70 32.47 -3.83 0.55
C ASN A 70 33.84 -3.26 0.98
N ASP A 71 34.45 -2.40 0.16
CA ASP A 71 35.77 -1.83 0.43
C ASP A 71 35.72 -0.73 1.49
N ARG A 72 34.69 0.12 1.49
CA ARG A 72 34.43 1.11 2.55
C ARG A 72 34.12 0.41 3.86
N LEU A 73 33.28 -0.62 3.87
CA LEU A 73 32.98 -1.39 5.08
C LEU A 73 34.22 -2.09 5.64
N ARG A 74 35.09 -2.61 4.78
CA ARG A 74 36.38 -3.19 5.19
C ARG A 74 37.29 -2.12 5.82
N ARG A 75 37.36 -0.92 5.24
CA ARG A 75 38.13 0.22 5.80
C ARG A 75 37.55 0.75 7.11
N LEU A 76 36.24 0.63 7.31
CA LEU A 76 35.56 0.94 8.58
C LEU A 76 35.83 -0.09 9.70
N GLY A 77 36.45 -1.23 9.36
CA GLY A 77 36.81 -2.28 10.31
C GLY A 77 35.91 -3.51 10.29
N VAL A 78 34.90 -3.56 9.39
CA VAL A 78 34.05 -4.74 9.21
C VAL A 78 34.80 -5.76 8.34
N ASN A 79 35.67 -6.57 8.96
CA ASN A 79 36.56 -7.48 8.23
C ASN A 79 35.90 -8.78 7.75
N LYS A 80 34.80 -9.21 8.38
CA LYS A 80 34.09 -10.43 7.99
C LYS A 80 33.26 -10.21 6.74
N GLU A 81 33.57 -10.95 5.66
CA GLU A 81 32.85 -10.85 4.38
C GLU A 81 31.34 -11.04 4.54
N LYS A 82 30.91 -12.10 5.25
CA LYS A 82 29.49 -12.37 5.48
C LYS A 82 28.72 -11.19 6.10
N LEU A 83 29.34 -10.42 7.00
CA LEU A 83 28.71 -9.25 7.61
C LEU A 83 28.64 -8.09 6.63
N ARG A 84 29.69 -7.87 5.83
CA ARG A 84 29.67 -6.84 4.79
C ARG A 84 28.61 -7.13 3.74
N CYS A 85 28.55 -8.35 3.22
CA CYS A 85 27.50 -8.76 2.28
C CYS A 85 26.10 -8.50 2.87
N LYS A 86 25.91 -8.76 4.17
CA LYS A 86 24.63 -8.53 4.83
C LYS A 86 24.25 -7.05 4.86
N ILE A 87 25.19 -6.19 5.25
CA ILE A 87 24.96 -4.73 5.28
C ILE A 87 24.67 -4.22 3.88
N VAL A 88 25.50 -4.56 2.88
CA VAL A 88 25.32 -4.15 1.49
C VAL A 88 23.97 -4.63 0.94
N SER A 89 23.64 -5.91 1.09
CA SER A 89 22.34 -6.45 0.63
C SER A 89 21.15 -5.75 1.30
N SER A 90 21.33 -5.27 2.53
CA SER A 90 20.28 -4.57 3.25
C SER A 90 20.16 -3.12 2.82
N ILE A 91 21.25 -2.48 2.39
CA ILE A 91 21.23 -1.17 1.73
C ILE A 91 20.54 -1.30 0.36
N ASP A 92 20.85 -2.36 -0.40
CA ASP A 92 20.15 -2.65 -1.66
C ASP A 92 18.64 -2.81 -1.44
N LEU A 93 18.24 -3.44 -0.34
CA LEU A 93 16.83 -3.52 0.04
C LEU A 93 16.23 -2.14 0.38
N LEU A 94 16.97 -1.25 1.04
CA LEU A 94 16.49 0.12 1.29
C LEU A 94 16.26 0.89 -0.01
N TYR A 95 17.17 0.76 -0.99
CA TYR A 95 16.97 1.32 -2.33
C TYR A 95 15.75 0.71 -3.03
N TYR A 96 15.63 -0.62 -3.00
CA TYR A 96 14.47 -1.32 -3.55
C TYR A 96 13.16 -0.79 -2.94
N TYR A 97 13.08 -0.66 -1.61
CA TYR A 97 11.88 -0.14 -0.96
C TYR A 97 11.62 1.33 -1.27
N GLN A 98 12.66 2.17 -1.38
CA GLN A 98 12.50 3.57 -1.75
C GLN A 98 11.95 3.73 -3.17
N GLU A 99 12.37 2.87 -4.10
CA GLU A 99 11.81 2.79 -5.45
C GLU A 99 10.39 2.16 -5.47
N ASP A 100 10.10 1.22 -4.56
CA ASP A 100 8.81 0.52 -4.44
C ASP A 100 7.72 1.38 -3.75
N ILE A 101 8.06 2.52 -3.13
CA ILE A 101 7.07 3.46 -2.56
C ILE A 101 6.11 3.99 -3.63
N ASP A 102 6.60 4.21 -4.86
CA ASP A 102 5.78 4.61 -6.00
C ASP A 102 5.17 3.42 -6.76
N ALA A 103 5.73 2.22 -6.59
CA ALA A 103 5.21 1.02 -7.23
C ALA A 103 3.87 0.55 -6.62
N GLU A 104 3.25 -0.35 -7.35
CA GLU A 104 1.90 -0.85 -7.08
C GLU A 104 1.93 -1.77 -5.84
N ASN A 105 1.37 -1.30 -4.72
CA ASN A 105 1.24 -2.08 -3.48
C ASN A 105 -0.21 -2.57 -3.29
N ALA A 106 -0.42 -3.58 -2.42
CA ALA A 106 -1.75 -4.15 -2.18
C ALA A 106 -2.82 -3.10 -1.81
N GLN A 107 -2.46 -2.08 -1.04
CA GLN A 107 -3.40 -1.03 -0.64
C GLN A 107 -3.83 -0.17 -1.84
N LYS A 108 -2.88 0.24 -2.69
CA LYS A 108 -3.17 0.97 -3.93
C LYS A 108 -4.06 0.13 -4.86
N LEU A 109 -3.77 -1.17 -5.00
CA LEU A 109 -4.56 -2.11 -5.80
C LEU A 109 -5.98 -2.28 -5.26
N ALA A 110 -6.14 -2.50 -3.96
CA ALA A 110 -7.44 -2.63 -3.31
C ALA A 110 -8.27 -1.33 -3.44
N LEU A 111 -7.62 -0.16 -3.37
CA LEU A 111 -8.28 1.12 -3.61
C LEU A 111 -8.76 1.25 -5.06
N LYS A 112 -7.94 0.87 -6.05
CA LYS A 112 -8.35 0.86 -7.47
C LYS A 112 -9.57 -0.04 -7.70
N VAL A 113 -9.54 -1.26 -7.17
CA VAL A 113 -10.68 -2.19 -7.21
C VAL A 113 -11.93 -1.54 -6.59
N THR A 114 -11.81 -0.92 -5.41
CA THR A 114 -12.93 -0.25 -4.72
C THR A 114 -13.53 0.89 -5.56
N VAL A 115 -12.68 1.72 -6.17
CA VAL A 115 -13.11 2.81 -7.04
C VAL A 115 -13.80 2.26 -8.30
N CYS A 116 -13.22 1.23 -8.92
CA CYS A 116 -13.79 0.60 -10.11
C CYS A 116 -15.16 -0.03 -9.80
N VAL A 117 -15.29 -0.74 -8.68
CA VAL A 117 -16.57 -1.28 -8.18
C VAL A 117 -17.62 -0.17 -8.02
N GLN A 118 -17.26 0.97 -7.43
CA GLN A 118 -18.19 2.08 -7.26
C GLN A 118 -18.63 2.68 -8.60
N ASN A 119 -17.71 2.81 -9.55
CA ASN A 119 -18.02 3.28 -10.90
C ASN A 119 -18.95 2.32 -11.64
N LEU A 120 -18.69 1.01 -11.54
CA LEU A 120 -19.51 -0.03 -12.14
C LEU A 120 -20.91 -0.09 -11.52
N LEU A 121 -21.03 0.06 -10.19
CA LEU A 121 -22.33 0.17 -9.50
C LEU A 121 -23.16 1.34 -10.07
N ASN A 122 -22.53 2.50 -10.21
CA ASN A 122 -23.18 3.68 -10.78
C ASN A 122 -23.60 3.44 -12.24
N ALA A 123 -22.74 2.81 -13.04
CA ALA A 123 -23.03 2.49 -14.43
C ALA A 123 -24.21 1.51 -14.57
N VAL A 124 -24.25 0.44 -13.77
CA VAL A 124 -25.35 -0.54 -13.76
C VAL A 124 -26.66 0.11 -13.32
N GLN A 125 -26.63 1.01 -12.34
CA GLN A 125 -27.81 1.74 -11.89
C GLN A 125 -28.39 2.64 -13.00
N ILE A 126 -27.53 3.27 -13.80
CA ILE A 126 -27.93 4.07 -14.97
C ILE A 126 -28.42 3.16 -16.11
N ALA A 127 -27.81 2.00 -16.31
CA ALA A 127 -28.15 1.03 -17.35
C ALA A 127 -29.52 0.40 -17.17
N THR A 128 -29.86 0.03 -15.93
CA THR A 128 -31.07 -0.71 -15.56
C THR A 128 -32.36 -0.12 -16.16
N PRO A 129 -32.70 1.17 -15.96
CA PRO A 129 -33.93 1.75 -16.53
C PRO A 129 -33.90 1.88 -18.06
N VAL A 130 -32.71 2.03 -18.66
CA VAL A 130 -32.54 2.15 -20.11
C VAL A 130 -32.74 0.79 -20.79
N ILE A 131 -32.25 -0.29 -20.19
CA ILE A 131 -32.41 -1.68 -20.66
C ILE A 131 -33.88 -2.11 -20.59
N LEU A 132 -34.59 -1.73 -19.52
CA LEU A 132 -36.01 -2.07 -19.33
C LEU A 132 -36.97 -1.26 -20.23
N SER A 133 -36.47 -0.23 -20.93
CA SER A 133 -37.29 0.65 -21.77
C SER A 133 -37.41 0.11 -23.21
N PRO A 134 -38.62 -0.25 -23.69
CA PRO A 134 -38.80 -0.99 -24.95
C PRO A 134 -38.46 -0.20 -26.24
N ASN A 135 -38.26 1.13 -26.16
CA ASN A 135 -38.11 2.01 -27.33
C ASN A 135 -36.71 2.64 -27.48
N GLN A 136 -35.69 2.16 -26.77
CA GLN A 136 -34.34 2.77 -26.76
C GLN A 136 -33.20 1.80 -27.09
N SER A 137 -33.36 0.94 -28.10
CA SER A 137 -32.37 -0.09 -28.47
C SER A 137 -30.95 0.46 -28.70
N SER A 138 -30.80 1.58 -29.41
CA SER A 138 -29.49 2.19 -29.65
C SER A 138 -28.83 2.76 -28.37
N LYS A 139 -29.62 3.30 -27.44
CA LYS A 139 -29.09 3.83 -26.16
C LYS A 139 -28.76 2.70 -25.18
N SER A 140 -29.53 1.61 -25.22
CA SER A 140 -29.26 0.38 -24.45
C SER A 140 -27.89 -0.20 -24.80
N LEU A 141 -27.55 -0.31 -26.09
CA LEU A 141 -26.24 -0.79 -26.54
C LEU A 141 -25.07 0.09 -26.06
N VAL A 142 -25.21 1.41 -26.10
CA VAL A 142 -24.17 2.34 -25.63
C VAL A 142 -23.91 2.16 -24.13
N VAL A 143 -24.96 2.05 -23.33
CA VAL A 143 -24.81 1.90 -21.88
C VAL A 143 -24.27 0.51 -21.53
N LEU A 144 -24.71 -0.55 -22.22
CA LEU A 144 -24.15 -1.89 -22.05
C LEU A 144 -22.65 -1.95 -22.39
N ASN A 145 -22.21 -1.28 -23.46
CA ASN A 145 -20.80 -1.18 -23.80
C ASN A 145 -19.99 -0.46 -22.71
N SER A 146 -20.56 0.59 -22.09
CA SER A 146 -19.89 1.27 -20.98
C SER A 146 -19.78 0.38 -19.74
N VAL A 147 -20.81 -0.41 -19.43
CA VAL A 147 -20.78 -1.39 -18.34
C VAL A 147 -19.72 -2.46 -18.61
N LEU A 148 -19.66 -3.00 -19.83
CA LEU A 148 -18.63 -3.98 -20.23
C LEU A 148 -17.21 -3.44 -20.08
N LEU A 149 -16.97 -2.17 -20.43
CA LEU A 149 -15.66 -1.54 -20.24
C LEU A 149 -15.27 -1.49 -18.75
N TYR A 150 -16.17 -1.03 -17.88
CA TYR A 150 -15.92 -1.02 -16.44
C TYR A 150 -15.71 -2.41 -15.84
N VAL A 151 -16.35 -3.44 -16.38
CA VAL A 151 -16.13 -4.84 -15.95
C VAL A 151 -14.76 -5.34 -16.39
N ALA A 152 -14.32 -5.00 -17.60
CA ALA A 152 -12.97 -5.33 -18.08
C ALA A 152 -11.91 -4.67 -17.20
N ASP A 153 -12.09 -3.38 -16.87
CA ASP A 153 -11.20 -2.64 -15.96
C ASP A 153 -11.20 -3.28 -14.56
N LEU A 154 -12.37 -3.63 -14.03
CA LEU A 154 -12.49 -4.31 -12.73
C LEU A 154 -11.78 -5.66 -12.73
N HIS A 155 -11.93 -6.44 -13.80
CA HIS A 155 -11.27 -7.73 -13.95
C HIS A 155 -9.75 -7.58 -13.96
N GLU A 156 -9.22 -6.60 -14.70
CA GLU A 156 -7.79 -6.32 -14.72
C GLU A 156 -7.26 -5.91 -13.34
N ASP A 157 -7.93 -5.00 -12.65
CA ASP A 157 -7.52 -4.54 -11.32
C ASP A 157 -7.58 -5.65 -10.26
N VAL A 158 -8.61 -6.50 -10.30
CA VAL A 158 -8.73 -7.67 -9.41
C VAL A 158 -7.63 -8.70 -9.71
N ALA A 159 -7.32 -8.95 -10.98
CA ALA A 159 -6.23 -9.87 -11.36
C ALA A 159 -4.87 -9.38 -10.86
N LYS A 160 -4.58 -8.07 -10.98
CA LYS A 160 -3.37 -7.46 -10.42
C LYS A 160 -3.31 -7.58 -8.90
N LEU A 161 -4.42 -7.34 -8.20
CA LEU A 161 -4.50 -7.50 -6.75
C LEU A 161 -4.23 -8.96 -6.33
N ILE A 162 -4.88 -9.93 -6.99
CA ILE A 162 -4.67 -11.37 -6.75
C ILE A 162 -3.20 -11.73 -6.95
N PHE A 163 -2.60 -11.33 -8.06
CA PHE A 163 -1.19 -11.60 -8.36
C PHE A 163 -0.25 -10.98 -7.33
N TRP A 164 -0.60 -9.81 -6.79
CA TRP A 164 0.18 -9.18 -5.73
C TRP A 164 0.09 -9.97 -4.42
N LEU A 165 -1.10 -10.46 -4.07
CA LEU A 165 -1.34 -11.28 -2.88
C LEU A 165 -0.70 -12.68 -2.96
N ASP A 166 -0.37 -13.16 -4.16
CA ASP A 166 0.35 -14.42 -4.35
C ASP A 166 1.84 -14.35 -3.93
N ARG A 167 2.34 -13.18 -3.55
CA ARG A 167 3.71 -12.98 -3.05
C ARG A 167 3.82 -13.39 -1.57
N HIS A 168 5.00 -13.87 -1.17
CA HIS A 168 5.32 -14.10 0.24
C HIS A 168 5.39 -12.76 1.00
N PRO A 169 4.92 -12.65 2.26
CA PRO A 169 4.36 -13.69 3.13
C PRO A 169 2.83 -13.82 3.05
N PHE A 170 2.18 -13.21 2.07
CA PHE A 170 0.72 -13.16 1.98
C PHE A 170 0.13 -14.49 1.55
N ASN A 171 0.75 -15.17 0.60
CA ASN A 171 0.30 -16.48 0.10
C ASN A 171 0.31 -17.61 1.15
N GLU A 172 1.08 -17.50 2.23
CA GLU A 172 1.12 -18.49 3.32
C GLU A 172 -0.02 -18.30 4.33
N LYS A 173 -0.64 -17.13 4.33
CA LYS A 173 -1.68 -16.77 5.31
C LYS A 173 -3.05 -17.15 4.76
N LYS A 174 -3.69 -18.12 5.42
CA LYS A 174 -5.03 -18.64 5.04
C LYS A 174 -6.07 -17.56 4.72
N TRP A 175 -6.12 -16.49 5.53
CA TRP A 175 -7.06 -15.38 5.32
C TRP A 175 -6.87 -14.68 3.95
N PHE A 176 -5.62 -14.44 3.53
CA PHE A 176 -5.34 -13.82 2.23
C PHE A 176 -5.67 -14.76 1.08
N THR A 177 -5.41 -16.06 1.26
CA THR A 177 -5.81 -17.11 0.30
C THR A 177 -7.33 -17.16 0.12
N GLU A 178 -8.09 -17.13 1.22
CA GLU A 178 -9.56 -17.13 1.20
C GLU A 178 -10.12 -15.89 0.48
N ILE A 179 -9.54 -14.69 0.73
CA ILE A 179 -9.93 -13.46 0.03
C ILE A 179 -9.64 -13.55 -1.46
N ARG A 180 -8.44 -14.00 -1.84
CA ARG A 180 -8.03 -14.16 -3.24
C ARG A 180 -9.00 -15.07 -3.99
N ASP A 181 -9.31 -16.22 -3.40
CA ASP A 181 -10.21 -17.21 -3.99
C ASP A 181 -11.64 -16.65 -4.09
N ARG A 182 -12.09 -15.89 -3.09
CA ARG A 182 -13.40 -15.23 -3.13
C ARG A 182 -13.47 -14.14 -4.19
N LEU A 183 -12.45 -13.30 -4.31
CA LEU A 183 -12.35 -12.27 -5.35
C LEU A 183 -12.37 -12.89 -6.75
N ALA A 184 -11.62 -13.98 -6.96
CA ALA A 184 -11.60 -14.71 -8.23
C ALA A 184 -12.98 -15.27 -8.58
N LEU A 185 -13.72 -15.82 -7.61
CA LEU A 185 -15.08 -16.30 -7.85
C LEU A 185 -16.05 -15.16 -8.20
N LEU A 186 -16.02 -14.08 -7.42
CA LEU A 186 -16.94 -12.95 -7.59
C LEU A 186 -16.74 -12.24 -8.93
N ILE A 187 -15.48 -12.02 -9.35
CA ILE A 187 -15.22 -11.34 -10.63
C ILE A 187 -15.67 -12.18 -11.83
N ASN A 188 -15.45 -13.50 -11.78
CA ASN A 188 -15.94 -14.41 -12.82
C ASN A 188 -17.47 -14.43 -12.88
N GLU A 189 -18.14 -14.42 -11.72
CA GLU A 189 -19.60 -14.36 -11.66
C GLU A 189 -20.14 -13.03 -12.24
N ILE A 190 -19.50 -11.90 -11.94
CA ILE A 190 -19.86 -10.59 -12.51
C ILE A 190 -19.71 -10.59 -14.03
N VAL A 191 -18.60 -11.13 -14.55
CA VAL A 191 -18.36 -11.23 -16.01
C VAL A 191 -19.43 -12.10 -16.68
N ASP A 192 -19.76 -13.26 -16.10
CA ASP A 192 -20.79 -14.17 -16.60
C ASP A 192 -22.20 -13.53 -16.59
N CYS A 193 -22.51 -12.73 -15.57
CA CYS A 193 -23.79 -12.01 -15.47
C CYS A 193 -23.96 -10.93 -16.55
N ILE A 194 -22.86 -10.32 -17.00
CA ILE A 194 -22.90 -9.14 -17.89
C ILE A 194 -22.69 -9.52 -19.35
N ASN A 195 -21.95 -10.60 -19.63
CA ASN A 195 -21.75 -11.12 -20.98
C ASN A 195 -23.06 -11.57 -21.67
N ASP A 196 -24.11 -11.90 -20.90
CA ASP A 196 -25.44 -12.14 -21.42
C ASP A 196 -26.43 -11.10 -20.89
N PRO A 197 -26.75 -10.03 -21.64
CA PRO A 197 -27.67 -8.98 -21.19
C PRO A 197 -29.13 -9.45 -21.05
N ASN A 198 -29.48 -10.63 -21.56
CA ASN A 198 -30.79 -11.26 -21.33
C ASN A 198 -30.76 -12.21 -20.13
N ASN A 199 -29.62 -12.37 -19.47
CA ASN A 199 -29.47 -13.22 -18.30
C ASN A 199 -30.21 -12.56 -17.13
N PRO A 200 -31.18 -13.25 -16.49
CA PRO A 200 -31.85 -12.73 -15.31
C PRO A 200 -30.88 -12.42 -14.15
N LYS A 201 -29.66 -12.97 -14.20
CA LYS A 201 -28.60 -12.70 -13.22
C LYS A 201 -27.94 -11.31 -13.38
N PHE A 202 -28.21 -10.56 -14.46
CA PHE A 202 -27.71 -9.18 -14.57
C PHE A 202 -28.13 -8.32 -13.37
N PHE A 203 -29.33 -8.55 -12.83
CA PHE A 203 -29.83 -7.83 -11.65
C PHE A 203 -29.16 -8.25 -10.33
N SER A 204 -28.36 -9.33 -10.33
CA SER A 204 -27.54 -9.76 -9.18
C SER A 204 -26.20 -9.02 -9.11
N VAL A 205 -25.76 -8.37 -10.21
CA VAL A 205 -24.47 -7.66 -10.28
C VAL A 205 -24.27 -6.64 -9.15
N PRO A 206 -25.25 -5.79 -8.79
CA PRO A 206 -25.06 -4.85 -7.68
C PRO A 206 -24.76 -5.54 -6.33
N GLN A 207 -25.36 -6.70 -6.07
CA GLN A 207 -25.12 -7.45 -4.85
C GLN A 207 -23.70 -8.04 -4.83
N LEU A 208 -23.24 -8.60 -5.96
CA LEU A 208 -21.89 -9.14 -6.10
C LEU A 208 -20.84 -8.04 -5.93
N LEU A 209 -21.09 -6.84 -6.45
CA LEU A 209 -20.21 -5.68 -6.30
C LEU A 209 -20.11 -5.18 -4.87
N VAL A 210 -21.22 -5.19 -4.12
CA VAL A 210 -21.20 -4.90 -2.67
C VAL A 210 -20.35 -5.93 -1.92
N GLU A 211 -20.41 -7.20 -2.33
CA GLU A 211 -19.60 -8.24 -1.72
C GLU A 211 -18.11 -8.07 -2.01
N VAL A 212 -17.72 -7.73 -3.25
CA VAL A 212 -16.32 -7.41 -3.60
C VAL A 212 -15.76 -6.27 -2.74
N ARG A 213 -16.59 -5.26 -2.44
CA ARG A 213 -16.20 -4.12 -1.59
C ARG A 213 -16.08 -4.46 -0.10
N ALA A 214 -16.74 -5.53 0.35
CA ALA A 214 -16.77 -5.92 1.76
C ALA A 214 -15.56 -6.79 2.18
N LEU A 215 -14.79 -7.28 1.21
CA LEU A 215 -13.55 -8.04 1.39
C LEU A 215 -12.36 -7.10 1.64
#